data_AF-A0A969J1U3-F1
#
_entry.id   AF-A0A969J1U3-F1
#
_cell.length_a   1.000
_cell.length_b   1.000
_cell.length_c   1.000
_cell.angle_alpha   90.00
_cell.angle_beta   90.00
_cell.angle_gamma   90.00
#
_symmetry.space_group_name_H-M   'P 1'
#
loop_
_entity.id
_entity.type
_entity.pdbx_description
1 polymer ?
#
loop_
_entity_poly.entity_id
_entity_poly.type
_entity_poly.pdbx_seq_one_letter_code
_entity_poly.pdbx_strand_id
1 'polypeptide(L)'
;MRLEFVSVEEFYFALTLAVKTLEEFSGMELVTQARSLLFDKFGQSSTAAPGKQNTFNYVFRVHDYGDSSAAQLIVSIADWQDKLRFSSDFGWTLNVERKPIRTEHFEQRREFAEDLRSHLKSWLGLVLE
;
A
#
# COMPACT_ATOMS: atom_id res chain seq x y z
N MET A 1 -12.76 3.47 5.60
CA MET A 1 -11.43 2.85 5.42
C MET A 1 -10.72 2.72 6.75
N ARG A 2 -10.27 1.51 7.10
CA ARG A 2 -9.41 1.22 8.24
C ARG A 2 -8.22 0.37 7.77
N LEU A 3 -7.02 0.71 8.23
CA LEU A 3 -5.78 0.02 7.86
C LEU A 3 -5.29 -0.86 9.03
N GLU A 4 -5.16 -2.15 8.79
CA GLU A 4 -4.58 -3.10 9.74
C GLU A 4 -3.19 -3.51 9.27
N PHE A 5 -2.17 -3.25 10.08
CA PHE A 5 -0.78 -3.54 9.72
C PHE A 5 -0.52 -5.05 9.61
N VAL A 6 0.19 -5.43 8.55
CA VAL A 6 0.64 -6.80 8.28
C VAL A 6 2.12 -6.89 8.62
N SER A 7 2.45 -7.68 9.65
CA SER A 7 3.85 -7.92 10.04
C SER A 7 4.59 -8.77 9.00
N VAL A 8 5.93 -8.83 9.13
CA VAL A 8 6.77 -9.71 8.30
C VAL A 8 6.30 -11.17 8.35
N GLU A 9 5.88 -11.65 9.52
CA GLU A 9 5.46 -13.04 9.73
C GLU A 9 4.18 -13.37 8.95
N GLU A 10 3.32 -12.36 8.77
CA GLU A 10 2.06 -12.50 8.04
C GLU A 10 2.16 -12.08 6.57
N PHE A 11 3.30 -11.58 6.11
CA PHE A 11 3.42 -10.97 4.77
C PHE A 11 3.24 -11.94 3.60
N TYR A 12 3.39 -13.26 3.82
CA TYR A 12 3.36 -14.28 2.76
C TYR A 12 2.11 -14.23 1.87
N PHE A 13 0.93 -13.85 2.40
CA PHE A 13 -0.28 -13.77 1.57
C PHE A 13 -0.21 -12.61 0.56
N ALA A 14 0.42 -11.48 0.93
CA ALA A 14 0.51 -10.32 0.05
C ALA A 14 1.33 -10.61 -1.22
N LEU A 15 2.30 -11.55 -1.14
CA LEU A 15 3.05 -12.05 -2.28
C LEU A 15 2.18 -12.77 -3.32
N THR A 16 0.98 -13.20 -2.93
CA THR A 16 0.06 -13.92 -3.81
C THR A 16 -0.94 -13.01 -4.51
N LEU A 17 -0.94 -11.70 -4.21
CA LEU A 17 -1.90 -10.72 -4.71
C LEU A 17 -1.37 -9.96 -5.92
N ALA A 18 -2.29 -9.44 -6.75
CA ALA A 18 -1.99 -8.67 -7.95
C ALA A 18 -1.72 -7.18 -7.63
N VAL A 19 -0.71 -6.90 -6.81
CA VAL A 19 -0.41 -5.53 -6.35
C VAL A 19 0.15 -4.67 -7.50
N LYS A 20 -0.45 -3.48 -7.71
CA LYS A 20 -0.03 -2.50 -8.71
C LYS A 20 0.10 -1.10 -8.10
N THR A 21 1.01 -0.28 -8.63
CA THR A 21 1.20 1.12 -8.23
C THR A 21 -0.09 1.92 -8.38
N LEU A 22 -0.55 2.53 -7.29
CA LEU A 22 -1.67 3.48 -7.28
C LEU A 22 -1.17 4.88 -7.60
N GLU A 23 -0.25 5.37 -6.77
CA GLU A 23 0.28 6.73 -6.83
C GLU A 23 1.74 6.75 -6.35
N GLU A 24 2.47 7.79 -6.78
CA GLU A 24 3.83 8.08 -6.34
C GLU A 24 3.94 9.56 -5.99
N PHE A 25 4.58 9.85 -4.87
CA PHE A 25 4.83 11.22 -4.39
C PHE A 25 6.33 11.43 -4.31
N SER A 26 6.81 12.48 -4.96
CA SER A 26 8.24 12.80 -4.96
C SER A 26 8.59 13.63 -3.74
N GLY A 27 9.71 13.33 -3.09
CA GLY A 27 10.22 14.12 -1.97
C GLY A 27 10.94 13.25 -0.94
N MET A 28 12.26 13.38 -0.86
CA MET A 28 13.07 12.65 0.14
C MET A 28 12.64 12.97 1.58
N GLU A 29 12.25 14.21 1.86
CA GLU A 29 11.72 14.61 3.16
C GLU A 29 10.42 13.88 3.49
N LEU A 30 9.52 13.78 2.52
CA LEU A 30 8.27 13.03 2.65
C LEU A 30 8.53 11.54 2.93
N VAL A 31 9.45 10.92 2.18
CA VAL A 31 9.85 9.52 2.40
C VAL A 31 10.42 9.33 3.81
N THR A 32 11.29 10.24 4.25
CA THR A 32 11.90 10.19 5.58
C THR A 32 10.86 10.36 6.69
N GLN A 33 9.94 11.31 6.53
CA GLN A 33 8.84 11.54 7.46
C GLN A 33 7.93 10.32 7.56
N ALA A 34 7.48 9.79 6.41
CA ALA A 34 6.64 8.60 6.35
C ALA A 34 7.33 7.39 7.01
N ARG A 35 8.62 7.18 6.73
CA ARG A 35 9.42 6.13 7.37
C ARG A 35 9.43 6.25 8.89
N SER A 36 9.70 7.44 9.42
CA SER A 36 9.74 7.69 10.86
C SER A 36 8.38 7.39 11.50
N LEU A 37 7.30 7.96 10.95
CA LEU A 37 5.95 7.80 11.50
C LEU A 37 5.47 6.35 11.48
N LEU A 38 5.75 5.62 10.40
CA LEU A 38 5.39 4.22 10.28
C LEU A 38 6.22 3.35 11.22
N PHE A 39 7.51 3.66 11.39
CA PHE A 39 8.38 2.97 12.34
C PHE A 39 7.94 3.20 13.79
N ASP A 40 7.61 4.44 14.16
CA ASP A 40 7.14 4.76 15.52
C ASP A 40 5.81 4.06 15.86
N LYS A 41 4.95 3.83 14.86
CA LYS A 41 3.65 3.16 15.03
C LYS A 41 3.73 1.63 15.02
N PHE A 42 4.57 1.05 14.16
CA PHE A 42 4.54 -0.39 13.85
C PHE A 42 5.85 -1.12 14.06
N GLY A 43 6.93 -0.39 14.35
CA GLY A 43 8.27 -0.93 14.43
C GLY A 43 8.79 -1.29 13.04
N GLN A 44 9.13 -2.55 12.82
CA GLN A 44 9.76 -2.97 11.56
C GLN A 44 8.76 -3.04 10.40
N SER A 45 9.24 -2.76 9.18
CA SER A 45 8.46 -2.86 7.96
C SER A 45 8.09 -4.31 7.61
N SER A 46 7.01 -4.52 6.84
CA SER A 46 6.49 -5.82 6.44
C SER A 46 7.42 -6.66 5.56
N THR A 47 8.45 -6.05 4.97
CA THR A 47 9.53 -6.78 4.29
C THR A 47 10.89 -6.30 4.73
N ALA A 48 11.86 -7.22 4.83
CA ALA A 48 13.27 -6.88 4.90
C ALA A 48 13.71 -6.37 3.52
N ALA A 49 13.95 -5.07 3.41
CA ALA A 49 14.40 -4.45 2.17
C ALA A 49 15.90 -4.69 1.93
N PRO A 50 16.30 -5.44 0.89
CA PRO A 50 17.70 -5.64 0.57
C PRO A 50 18.15 -4.55 -0.40
N GLY A 51 18.48 -3.36 0.09
CA GLY A 51 19.16 -2.34 -0.72
C GLY A 51 18.76 -0.89 -0.45
N LYS A 52 19.53 0.02 -1.07
CA LYS A 52 19.38 1.47 -0.90
C LYS A 52 18.12 2.08 -1.52
N GLN A 53 17.49 1.40 -2.48
CA GLN A 53 16.40 1.96 -3.32
C GLN A 53 14.98 1.58 -2.87
N ASN A 54 14.82 0.85 -1.77
CA ASN A 54 13.53 0.44 -1.23
C ASN A 54 13.59 0.36 0.29
N THR A 55 13.95 1.43 0.99
CA THR A 55 14.39 1.32 2.39
C THR A 55 13.33 0.81 3.38
N PHE A 56 12.05 0.83 3.01
CA PHE A 56 10.96 0.22 3.76
C PHE A 56 9.78 -0.17 2.85
N ASN A 57 8.93 -1.07 3.35
CA ASN A 57 7.62 -1.38 2.78
C ASN A 57 6.67 -1.84 3.89
N TYR A 58 5.66 -1.01 4.22
CA TYR A 58 4.61 -1.34 5.17
C TYR A 58 3.34 -1.73 4.42
N VAL A 59 2.84 -2.93 4.71
CA VAL A 59 1.63 -3.47 4.08
C VAL A 59 0.51 -3.50 5.10
N PHE A 60 -0.69 -3.18 4.62
CA PHE A 60 -1.89 -3.07 5.40
C PHE A 60 -3.02 -3.85 4.73
N ARG A 61 -3.80 -4.59 5.52
CA ARG A 61 -5.14 -5.02 5.11
C ARG A 61 -6.08 -3.83 5.20
N VAL A 62 -6.91 -3.66 4.19
CA VAL A 62 -7.92 -2.61 4.14
C VAL A 62 -9.26 -3.19 4.56
N HIS A 63 -9.84 -2.61 5.59
CA HIS A 63 -11.19 -2.92 6.06
C HIS A 63 -12.14 -1.74 5.78
N ASP A 64 -13.43 -2.04 5.78
CA ASP A 64 -14.50 -1.05 5.69
C ASP A 64 -14.36 -0.15 4.44
N TYR A 65 -14.10 -0.77 3.29
CA TYR A 65 -13.96 -0.10 1.99
C TYR A 65 -14.61 -0.91 0.85
N GLY A 66 -15.80 -0.47 0.42
CA GLY A 66 -16.60 -1.09 -0.64
C GLY A 66 -17.17 -2.49 -0.31
N ASP A 67 -18.07 -3.00 -1.16
CA ASP A 67 -18.56 -4.39 -1.15
C ASP A 67 -17.51 -5.38 -1.70
N SER A 68 -16.22 -5.13 -1.42
CA SER A 68 -15.12 -5.89 -1.98
C SER A 68 -15.22 -7.35 -1.56
N SER A 69 -15.66 -8.20 -2.49
CA SER A 69 -15.65 -9.66 -2.37
C SER A 69 -14.22 -10.24 -2.37
N ALA A 70 -13.19 -9.41 -2.58
CA ALA A 70 -11.80 -9.80 -2.44
C ALA A 70 -11.50 -10.10 -0.96
N ALA A 71 -11.16 -11.36 -0.68
CA ALA A 71 -11.00 -11.88 0.68
C ALA A 71 -10.05 -11.06 1.57
N GLN A 72 -9.05 -10.36 1.00
CA GLN A 72 -8.11 -9.49 1.73
C GLN A 72 -7.55 -8.39 0.81
N LEU A 73 -8.29 -7.29 0.61
CA LEU A 73 -7.76 -6.09 -0.05
C LEU A 73 -6.54 -5.56 0.72
N ILE A 74 -5.47 -5.21 0.02
CA ILE A 74 -4.26 -4.63 0.65
C ILE A 74 -3.83 -3.30 0.07
N VAL A 75 -3.09 -2.55 0.88
CA VAL A 75 -2.32 -1.39 0.49
C VAL A 75 -0.89 -1.56 0.97
N SER A 76 0.08 -1.17 0.14
CA SER A 76 1.48 -1.05 0.54
C SER A 76 1.95 0.40 0.45
N ILE A 77 2.65 0.85 1.47
CA ILE A 77 3.34 2.15 1.54
C ILE A 77 4.84 1.87 1.58
N ALA A 78 5.55 2.25 0.52
CA ALA A 78 6.95 1.92 0.37
C ALA A 78 7.77 3.12 -0.10
N ASP A 79 9.05 3.12 0.27
CA ASP A 79 10.07 3.89 -0.44
C ASP A 79 10.35 3.20 -1.77
N TRP A 80 10.32 3.96 -2.86
CA TRP A 80 10.80 3.55 -4.17
C TRP A 80 11.63 4.68 -4.77
N GLN A 81 12.96 4.52 -4.79
CA GLN A 81 13.88 5.48 -5.41
C GLN A 81 13.61 6.93 -4.96
N ASP A 82 13.58 7.15 -3.64
CA ASP A 82 13.36 8.48 -3.04
C ASP A 82 11.95 9.06 -3.29
N LYS A 83 11.00 8.20 -3.66
CA LYS A 83 9.58 8.52 -3.75
C LYS A 83 8.77 7.66 -2.79
N LEU A 84 7.71 8.25 -2.25
CA LEU A 84 6.71 7.50 -1.50
C LEU A 84 5.74 6.87 -2.49
N ARG A 85 5.74 5.55 -2.60
CA ARG A 85 4.84 4.80 -3.48
C ARG A 85 3.72 4.15 -2.69
N PHE A 86 2.49 4.39 -3.15
CA PHE A 86 1.32 3.60 -2.75
C PHE A 86 1.03 2.55 -3.80
N SER A 87 0.79 1.31 -3.37
CA SER A 87 0.35 0.23 -4.26
C SER A 87 -0.79 -0.55 -3.62
N SER A 88 -1.61 -1.19 -4.44
CA SER A 88 -2.72 -2.02 -3.99
C SER A 88 -3.12 -3.01 -5.08
N ASP A 89 -3.76 -4.10 -4.66
CA ASP A 89 -4.48 -5.01 -5.53
C ASP A 89 -5.91 -4.53 -5.86
N PHE A 90 -6.35 -3.36 -5.37
CA PHE A 90 -7.66 -2.80 -5.72
C PHE A 90 -7.85 -2.68 -7.23
N GLY A 91 -8.95 -3.24 -7.73
CA GLY A 91 -9.25 -3.30 -9.16
C GLY A 91 -8.50 -4.40 -9.92
N TRP A 92 -7.69 -5.20 -9.24
CA TRP A 92 -6.87 -6.26 -9.84
C TRP A 92 -7.09 -7.60 -9.13
N THR A 93 -6.99 -8.68 -9.88
CA THR A 93 -6.90 -10.03 -9.33
C THR A 93 -6.01 -10.88 -10.22
N LEU A 94 -5.70 -12.10 -9.80
CA LEU A 94 -4.99 -13.08 -10.62
C LEU A 94 -6.00 -14.02 -11.27
N ASN A 95 -5.84 -14.28 -12.57
CA ASN A 95 -6.58 -15.34 -13.24
C ASN A 95 -6.03 -16.74 -12.86
N VAL A 96 -6.62 -17.81 -13.42
CA VAL A 96 -6.20 -19.20 -13.18
C VAL A 96 -4.74 -19.49 -13.56
N GLU A 97 -4.15 -18.69 -14.45
CA GLU A 97 -2.74 -18.78 -14.85
C GLU A 97 -1.81 -17.87 -14.03
N ARG A 98 -2.32 -17.30 -12.93
CA ARG A 98 -1.63 -16.30 -12.10
C ARG A 98 -1.22 -15.03 -12.86
N LYS A 99 -1.96 -14.65 -13.90
CA LYS A 99 -1.77 -13.38 -14.62
C LYS A 99 -2.69 -12.30 -14.05
N PRO A 100 -2.19 -11.07 -13.83
CA PRO A 100 -3.02 -9.95 -13.39
C PRO A 100 -4.11 -9.61 -14.41
N ILE A 101 -5.36 -9.56 -13.97
CA ILE A 101 -6.53 -9.15 -14.73
C ILE A 101 -7.31 -8.07 -13.95
N ARG A 102 -8.03 -7.21 -14.67
CA ARG A 102 -8.88 -6.17 -14.08
C ARG A 102 -10.16 -6.78 -13.51
N THR A 103 -10.61 -6.28 -12.37
CA THR A 103 -11.93 -6.58 -11.80
C THR A 103 -12.95 -5.51 -12.18
N GLU A 104 -14.22 -5.71 -11.82
CA GLU A 104 -15.29 -4.72 -11.99
C GLU A 104 -15.01 -3.39 -11.26
N HIS A 105 -14.23 -3.43 -10.17
CA HIS A 105 -13.84 -2.26 -9.40
C HIS A 105 -12.67 -1.48 -10.00
N PHE A 106 -12.10 -1.92 -11.14
CA PHE A 106 -10.92 -1.27 -11.72
C PHE A 106 -11.14 0.21 -12.04
N GLU A 107 -12.34 0.58 -12.47
CA GLU A 107 -12.67 1.98 -12.79
C GLU A 107 -12.75 2.87 -11.54
N GLN A 108 -12.98 2.29 -10.35
CA GLN A 108 -13.03 2.99 -9.06
C GLN A 108 -11.62 3.18 -8.45
N ARG A 109 -10.57 2.70 -9.12
CA ARG A 109 -9.21 2.72 -8.58
C ARG A 109 -8.68 4.13 -8.31
N ARG A 110 -9.15 5.12 -9.08
CA ARG A 110 -8.83 6.53 -8.84
C ARG A 110 -9.48 7.05 -7.56
N GLU A 111 -10.77 6.77 -7.36
CA GLU A 111 -11.50 7.14 -6.15
C GLU A 111 -10.86 6.50 -4.91
N PHE A 112 -10.51 5.21 -5.00
CA PHE A 112 -9.76 4.51 -3.96
C PHE A 112 -8.42 5.17 -3.63
N ALA A 113 -7.66 5.59 -4.64
CA ALA A 113 -6.39 6.29 -4.41
C ALA A 113 -6.62 7.64 -3.72
N GLU A 114 -7.63 8.41 -4.13
CA GLU A 114 -7.98 9.70 -3.52
C GLU A 114 -8.42 9.54 -2.05
N ASP A 115 -9.21 8.50 -1.74
CA ASP A 115 -9.63 8.16 -0.38
C ASP A 115 -8.47 7.71 0.49
N LEU A 116 -7.62 6.80 -0.02
CA LEU A 116 -6.42 6.34 0.67
C LEU A 116 -5.49 7.52 0.96
N ARG A 117 -5.25 8.38 -0.03
CA ARG A 117 -4.44 9.59 0.13
C ARG A 117 -5.01 10.48 1.23
N SER A 118 -6.30 10.76 1.19
CA SER A 118 -6.98 11.59 2.21
C SER A 118 -6.88 10.98 3.61
N HIS A 119 -7.06 9.66 3.71
CA HIS A 119 -6.92 8.92 4.96
C HIS A 119 -5.48 9.02 5.50
N LEU A 120 -4.46 8.80 4.68
CA LEU A 120 -3.05 8.87 5.10
C LEU A 120 -2.62 10.29 5.48
N LYS A 121 -3.10 11.33 4.78
CA LYS A 121 -2.88 12.73 5.18
C LYS A 121 -3.43 12.98 6.59
N SER A 122 -4.65 12.54 6.86
CA SER A 122 -5.27 12.74 8.18
C SER A 122 -4.65 11.87 9.28
N TRP A 123 -4.32 10.61 8.98
CA TRP A 123 -3.91 9.63 9.98
C TRP A 123 -2.42 9.75 10.34
N LEU A 124 -1.57 10.04 9.35
CA LEU A 124 -0.13 10.19 9.53
C LEU A 124 0.32 11.66 9.55
N GLY A 125 -0.55 12.61 9.18
CA GLY A 125 -0.16 14.02 9.08
C GLY A 125 0.77 14.31 7.90
N LEU A 126 0.74 13.47 6.85
CA LEU A 126 1.59 13.64 5.67
C LEU A 126 1.04 14.74 4.76
N VAL A 127 1.95 15.50 4.15
CA VAL A 127 1.62 16.44 3.07
C VAL A 127 1.88 15.73 1.74
N LEU A 128 0.81 15.21 1.15
CA LEU A 128 0.81 14.54 -0.16
C LEU A 128 0.26 15.54 -1.19
N GLU A 129 1.15 16.13 -1.98
CA GLU A 129 0.88 17.07 -3.08
C GLU A 129 1.17 16.43 -4.45
#